data_AF-G0TC58-F1
#
_entry.id   AF-G0TC58-F1
#
_cell.length_a   1.000
_cell.length_b   1.000
_cell.length_c   1.000
_cell.angle_alpha   90.00
_cell.angle_beta   90.00
_cell.angle_gamma   90.00
#
_symmetry.space_group_name_H-M   'P 1'
#
loop_
_entity.id
_entity.type
_entity.pdbx_description
1 polymer ?
#
loop_
_entity_poly.entity_id
_entity_poly.type
_entity_poly.pdbx_seq_one_letter_code
_entity_poly.pdbx_strand_id
1 'polypeptide(L)'
;RRLRRRVDVNTEVGVVRDIRLKELRIYTDYGRCSRPLFIVEKQRLLIKRKDIQALQQRETPEDGGWHDLVAKGFIEYIDTEEEETTMISMTIN
;
A
#
# COMPACT_ATOMS: atom_id res chain seq x y z
N ARG A 1 0.16 -8.99 -5.34
CA ARG A 1 0.43 -7.53 -5.23
C ARG A 1 -0.25 -6.70 -6.32
N ARG A 2 0.00 -6.88 -7.64
CA ARG A 2 -0.63 -6.04 -8.70
C ARG A 2 -2.17 -6.05 -8.70
N LEU A 3 -2.82 -7.17 -8.34
CA LEU A 3 -4.28 -7.26 -8.22
C LEU A 3 -4.83 -6.52 -6.99
N ARG A 4 -4.18 -6.62 -5.81
CA ARG A 4 -4.49 -5.77 -4.63
C ARG A 4 -4.37 -4.28 -4.95
N ARG A 5 -3.31 -3.89 -5.67
CA ARG A 5 -3.06 -2.50 -6.07
C ARG A 5 -4.03 -1.95 -7.13
N ARG A 6 -4.86 -2.80 -7.73
CA ARG A 6 -5.93 -2.42 -8.66
C ARG A 6 -7.31 -2.46 -8.01
N VAL A 7 -7.38 -2.74 -6.70
CA VAL A 7 -8.63 -2.91 -5.94
C VAL A 7 -9.44 -4.15 -6.36
N ASP A 8 -8.88 -5.03 -7.20
CA ASP A 8 -9.49 -6.32 -7.55
C ASP A 8 -9.51 -7.31 -6.36
N VAL A 9 -8.70 -7.04 -5.34
CA VAL A 9 -8.62 -7.79 -4.08
C VAL A 9 -8.65 -6.79 -2.94
N ASN A 10 -9.43 -7.08 -1.89
CA ASN A 10 -9.57 -6.21 -0.71
C ASN A 10 -8.17 -5.84 -0.16
N THR A 11 -7.99 -4.55 0.14
CA THR A 11 -6.76 -3.98 0.70
C THR A 11 -6.36 -4.63 2.02
N GLU A 12 -7.28 -5.26 2.73
CA GLU A 12 -7.04 -5.96 4.00
C GLU A 12 -6.41 -7.34 3.85
N VAL A 13 -6.47 -7.95 2.66
CA VAL A 13 -5.98 -9.33 2.45
C VAL A 13 -4.44 -9.36 2.47
N GLY A 14 -3.82 -9.95 3.49
CA GLY A 14 -2.37 -10.09 3.57
C GLY A 14 -1.84 -11.16 2.61
N VAL A 15 -0.73 -10.92 1.90
CA VAL A 15 -0.12 -11.90 1.00
C VAL A 15 1.39 -11.98 1.24
N VAL A 16 1.83 -13.05 1.89
CA VAL A 16 3.23 -13.30 2.20
C VAL A 16 3.78 -14.37 1.28
N ARG A 17 4.92 -14.10 0.64
CA ARG A 17 5.64 -15.09 -0.18
C ARG A 17 6.98 -15.41 0.48
N ASP A 18 7.08 -16.60 1.04
CA ASP A 18 8.35 -17.14 1.51
C ASP A 18 9.10 -17.80 0.36
N ILE A 19 10.16 -17.14 -0.11
CA ILE A 19 10.97 -17.61 -1.24
C ILE A 19 11.79 -18.84 -0.86
N ARG A 20 12.26 -18.92 0.39
CA ARG A 20 13.14 -19.99 0.87
C ARG A 20 12.36 -21.28 1.05
N LEU A 21 11.17 -21.20 1.64
CA LEU A 21 10.28 -22.34 1.84
C LEU A 21 9.42 -22.66 0.61
N LYS A 22 9.45 -21.80 -0.42
CA LYS A 22 8.62 -21.91 -1.63
C LYS A 22 7.12 -21.90 -1.30
N GLU A 23 6.72 -21.11 -0.34
CA GLU A 23 5.35 -21.05 0.17
C GLU A 23 4.69 -19.69 -0.13
N LEU A 24 3.38 -19.72 -0.37
CA LEU A 24 2.53 -18.55 -0.49
C LEU A 24 1.45 -18.63 0.58
N ARG A 25 1.41 -17.67 1.50
CA ARG A 25 0.39 -17.56 2.56
C ARG A 25 -0.52 -16.39 2.25
N ILE A 26 -1.83 -16.62 2.39
CA ILE A 26 -2.87 -15.60 2.16
C ILE A 26 -3.69 -15.49 3.44
N TYR A 27 -3.75 -14.30 4.00
CA TYR A 27 -4.45 -13.98 5.24
C TYR A 27 -5.68 -13.14 4.94
N THR A 28 -6.84 -13.60 5.42
CA THR A 28 -8.16 -12.94 5.24
C THR A 28 -8.92 -12.81 6.56
N ASP A 29 -8.25 -13.17 7.66
CA ASP A 29 -8.71 -13.03 9.02
C ASP A 29 -8.80 -11.55 9.44
N TYR A 30 -9.71 -11.30 10.37
CA TYR A 30 -9.95 -10.02 11.01
C TYR A 30 -9.04 -9.83 12.22
N GLY A 31 -8.81 -8.58 12.64
CA GLY A 31 -8.05 -8.25 13.85
C GLY A 31 -6.53 -8.16 13.66
N ARG A 32 -6.02 -8.38 12.45
CA ARG A 32 -4.61 -8.12 12.11
C ARG A 32 -4.28 -6.63 12.20
N CYS A 33 -3.19 -6.31 12.87
CA CYS A 33 -2.63 -4.96 12.88
C CYS A 33 -1.95 -4.67 11.53
N SER A 34 -2.38 -3.61 10.87
CA SER A 34 -1.75 -3.14 9.62
C SER A 34 -1.49 -1.64 9.67
N ARG A 35 -0.47 -1.20 8.91
CA ARG A 35 -0.12 0.21 8.77
C ARG A 35 0.01 0.60 7.30
N PRO A 36 -0.44 1.80 6.92
CA PRO A 36 -0.30 2.28 5.55
C PRO A 36 1.13 2.74 5.26
N LEU A 37 1.67 2.33 4.11
CA LEU A 37 2.99 2.71 3.62
C LEU A 37 2.93 3.21 2.17
N PHE A 38 3.83 4.11 1.80
CA PHE A 38 3.96 4.54 0.41
C PHE A 38 4.57 3.45 -0.46
N ILE A 39 4.03 3.31 -1.67
CA ILE A 39 4.55 2.36 -2.65
C ILE A 39 5.77 2.95 -3.37
N VAL A 40 6.85 2.17 -3.41
CA VAL A 40 8.07 2.47 -4.15
C VAL A 40 8.19 1.53 -5.35
N GLU A 41 8.50 2.08 -6.52
CA GLU A 41 8.81 1.33 -7.73
C GLU A 41 10.06 1.92 -8.41
N LYS A 42 11.00 1.06 -8.83
CA LYS A 42 12.28 1.48 -9.44
C LYS A 42 13.00 2.57 -8.62
N GLN A 43 13.07 2.37 -7.30
CA GLN A 43 13.69 3.29 -6.32
C GLN A 43 13.07 4.70 -6.31
N ARG A 44 11.82 4.86 -6.75
CA ARG A 44 11.09 6.11 -6.70
C ARG A 44 9.72 5.91 -6.07
N LEU A 45 9.27 6.87 -5.28
CA LEU A 45 7.89 6.91 -4.81
C LEU A 45 6.93 7.03 -5.99
N LEU A 46 5.82 6.30 -5.93
CA LEU A 46 4.75 6.41 -6.91
C LEU A 46 3.97 7.71 -6.76
N ILE A 47 3.74 8.15 -5.52
CA ILE A 47 3.14 9.46 -5.23
C ILE A 47 4.07 10.60 -5.67
N LYS A 48 3.53 11.58 -6.38
CA LYS A 48 4.26 12.75 -6.88
C LYS A 48 3.77 14.02 -6.18
N ARG A 49 4.56 15.10 -6.31
CA ARG A 49 4.19 16.43 -5.78
C ARG A 49 2.84 16.93 -6.30
N LYS A 50 2.51 16.65 -7.56
CA LYS A 50 1.20 17.00 -8.16
C LYS A 50 0.02 16.37 -7.42
N ASP A 51 0.20 15.13 -6.93
CA ASP A 51 -0.88 14.39 -6.26
C ASP A 51 -1.09 14.95 -4.85
N ILE A 52 0.00 15.38 -4.19
CA ILE A 52 -0.04 16.07 -2.90
C ILE A 52 -0.71 17.45 -3.04
N GLN A 53 -0.37 18.21 -4.09
CA GLN A 53 -1.00 19.50 -4.37
C GLN A 53 -2.49 19.35 -4.63
N ALA A 54 -2.89 18.36 -5.44
CA ALA A 54 -4.30 18.06 -5.68
C ALA A 54 -5.04 17.70 -4.38
N LEU A 55 -4.42 16.93 -3.48
CA LEU A 55 -4.98 16.61 -2.17
C LEU A 55 -5.14 17.85 -1.28
N GLN A 56 -4.21 18.81 -1.34
CA GLN A 56 -4.25 20.04 -0.54
C GLN A 56 -5.26 21.06 -1.07
N GLN A 57 -5.49 21.08 -2.38
CA GLN A 57 -6.38 22.02 -3.07
C GLN A 57 -7.81 21.48 -3.24
N ARG A 58 -8.13 20.34 -2.62
CA ARG A 58 -9.47 19.74 -2.73
C ARG A 58 -10.54 20.71 -2.19
N GLU A 59 -11.61 20.87 -2.95
CA GLU A 59 -12.75 21.72 -2.57
C GLU A 59 -13.72 20.99 -1.65
N THR A 60 -13.88 19.67 -1.86
CA THR A 60 -14.72 18.82 -1.02
C THR A 60 -13.88 17.74 -0.31
N PRO A 61 -14.33 17.25 0.85
CA PRO A 61 -13.66 16.14 1.54
C PRO A 61 -13.72 14.81 0.77
N GLU A 62 -14.68 14.69 -0.15
CA GLU A 62 -15.00 13.50 -0.93
C GLU A 62 -14.06 13.37 -2.14
N ASP A 63 -13.62 14.49 -2.71
CA ASP A 63 -12.72 14.51 -3.86
C ASP A 63 -11.26 14.30 -3.45
N GLY A 64 -10.61 13.29 -4.03
CA GLY A 64 -9.16 13.13 -3.91
C GLY A 64 -8.68 12.71 -2.53
N GLY A 65 -9.57 12.18 -1.68
CA GLY A 65 -9.27 11.81 -0.30
C GLY A 65 -8.40 10.56 -0.13
N TRP A 66 -8.34 10.04 1.09
CA TRP A 66 -7.50 8.87 1.42
C TRP A 66 -7.81 7.63 0.56
N HIS A 67 -9.09 7.33 0.39
CA HIS A 67 -9.55 6.20 -0.43
C HIS A 67 -9.01 6.28 -1.86
N ASP A 68 -8.93 7.48 -2.44
CA ASP A 68 -8.37 7.68 -3.78
C ASP A 68 -6.86 7.42 -3.83
N LEU A 69 -6.12 7.79 -2.79
CA LEU A 69 -4.67 7.53 -2.73
C LEU A 69 -4.40 6.02 -2.68
N VAL A 70 -5.22 5.27 -1.93
CA VAL A 70 -5.16 3.81 -1.86
C VAL A 70 -5.58 3.19 -3.20
N ALA A 71 -6.69 3.64 -3.79
CA ALA A 71 -7.20 3.13 -5.07
C ALA A 71 -6.25 3.42 -6.24
N LYS A 72 -5.57 4.58 -6.24
CA LYS A 72 -4.51 4.93 -7.21
C LYS A 72 -3.23 4.12 -7.01
N GLY A 73 -3.12 3.35 -5.93
CA GLY A 73 -1.93 2.55 -5.61
C GLY A 73 -0.75 3.40 -5.17
N PHE A 74 -1.00 4.55 -4.54
CA PHE A 74 0.07 5.34 -3.90
C PHE A 74 0.41 4.82 -2.51
N ILE A 75 -0.58 4.21 -1.84
CA ILE A 75 -0.50 3.70 -0.47
C ILE A 75 -0.91 2.23 -0.48
N GLU A 76 -0.20 1.39 0.28
CA GLU A 76 -0.51 -0.02 0.51
C GLU A 76 -0.54 -0.30 2.01
N TYR A 77 -1.53 -1.05 2.48
CA TYR A 77 -1.58 -1.53 3.86
C TYR A 77 -0.71 -2.77 4.00
N ILE A 78 0.20 -2.73 4.96
CA ILE A 78 1.14 -3.81 5.27
C ILE A 78 0.85 -4.27 6.70
N ASP A 79 0.57 -5.56 6.87
CA ASP A 79 0.47 -6.19 8.18
C ASP A 79 1.84 -6.63 8.71
N THR A 80 1.89 -7.05 9.98
CA THR A 80 3.13 -7.47 10.65
C THR A 80 3.84 -8.62 9.93
N GLU A 81 3.11 -9.54 9.30
CA GLU A 81 3.68 -10.69 8.60
C GLU A 81 4.26 -10.28 7.23
N GLU A 82 3.56 -9.41 6.49
CA GLU A 82 4.06 -8.83 5.24
C GLU A 82 5.29 -7.94 5.45
N GLU A 83 5.39 -7.30 6.62
CA GLU A 83 6.50 -6.44 7.00
C GLU A 83 7.83 -7.19 7.08
N GLU A 84 7.85 -8.45 7.55
CA GLU A 84 9.08 -9.26 7.65
C GLU A 84 9.78 -9.49 6.30
N THR A 85 8.99 -9.49 5.22
CA THR A 85 9.48 -9.77 3.86
C THR A 85 9.58 -8.53 2.99
N THR A 86 9.26 -7.35 3.55
CA THR A 86 9.22 -6.08 2.83
C THR A 86 10.37 -5.18 3.26
N MET A 87 11.02 -4.52 2.28
CA MET A 87 12.03 -3.51 2.59
C MET A 87 11.39 -2.13 2.70
N ILE A 88 11.68 -1.42 3.79
CA ILE A 88 11.12 -0.10 4.09
C ILE A 88 12.24 0.93 4.14
N SER A 89 12.09 2.02 3.37
CA SER A 89 12.98 3.17 3.49
C SER A 89 12.51 4.07 4.64
N MET A 90 13.42 4.47 5.50
CA MET A 90 13.13 5.36 6.63
C MET A 90 13.05 6.83 6.21
N THR A 91 13.71 7.20 5.11
CA THR A 91 13.76 8.58 4.61
C THR A 91 13.51 8.63 3.10
N ILE A 92 13.08 9.81 2.65
CA ILE A 92 12.81 10.14 1.25
C ILE A 92 13.91 11.14 0.85
N ASN A 93 15.06 10.65 0.39
CA ASN A 93 16.14 11.49 -0.17
C ASN A 93 16.02 11.60 -1.68
#